data_AF-A0A8J4M6G3-F1
#
_entry.id   AF-A0A8J4M6G3-F1
#
_cell.length_a   1.000
_cell.length_b   1.000
_cell.length_c   1.000
_cell.angle_alpha   90.00
_cell.angle_beta   90.00
_cell.angle_gamma   90.00
#
_symmetry.space_group_name_H-M   'P 1'
#
loop_
_entity.id
_entity.type
_entity.pdbx_description
1 polymer ?
#
loop_
_entity_poly.entity_id
_entity_poly.type
_entity_poly.pdbx_seq_one_letter_code
_entity_poly.pdbx_strand_id
1 'polypeptide(L)'
;PAALCELLDLITDGTINGRIAKDVFEEMVESGEAPGAIVARKNLRQVTDSGAIEQAVAGVLAANADKVAEYKSGKEKLFGFFVGQVMKAMAGKGNPALVNEVLRRALS
;
A
#
# COMPACT_ATOMS: atom_id res chain seq x y z
N PRO A 1 -22.68 -14.28 4.35
CA PRO A 1 -22.74 -13.56 3.05
C PRO A 1 -22.52 -12.04 3.18
N ALA A 2 -23.29 -11.36 4.03
CA ALA A 2 -23.23 -9.89 4.17
C ALA A 2 -21.84 -9.33 4.54
N ALA A 3 -21.15 -9.91 5.52
CA ALA A 3 -19.82 -9.45 5.94
C ALA A 3 -18.75 -9.59 4.84
N LEU A 4 -18.87 -10.59 3.96
CA LEU A 4 -17.97 -10.72 2.81
C LEU A 4 -18.26 -9.66 1.75
N CYS A 5 -19.53 -9.33 1.51
CA CYS A 5 -19.90 -8.21 0.63
C CYS A 5 -19.33 -6.90 1.15
N GLU A 6 -19.47 -6.63 2.45
CA GLU A 6 -18.90 -5.42 3.08
C GLU A 6 -17.37 -5.36 2.91
N LEU A 7 -16.66 -6.49 3.07
CA LEU A 7 -15.21 -6.54 2.82
C LEU A 7 -14.87 -6.16 1.37
N LEU A 8 -15.64 -6.65 0.40
CA LEU A 8 -15.46 -6.32 -1.01
C LEU A 8 -15.78 -4.85 -1.31
N ASP A 9 -16.79 -4.28 -0.65
CA ASP A 9 -17.15 -2.87 -0.78
C ASP A 9 -15.99 -1.98 -0.28
N LEU A 10 -15.37 -2.32 0.86
CA LEU A 10 -14.21 -1.59 1.41
C LEU A 10 -12.95 -1.68 0.53
N ILE A 11 -12.82 -2.73 -0.29
CA ILE A 11 -11.75 -2.82 -1.29
C ILE A 11 -12.10 -1.92 -2.48
N THR A 12 -13.36 -1.98 -2.93
CA THR A 12 -13.84 -1.30 -4.13
C THR A 12 -13.84 0.22 -3.97
N ASP A 13 -14.21 0.72 -2.78
CA ASP A 13 -14.21 2.15 -2.47
C ASP A 13 -12.81 2.70 -2.12
N GLY A 14 -11.80 1.83 -2.04
CA GLY A 14 -10.42 2.20 -1.74
C GLY A 14 -10.11 2.40 -0.25
N THR A 15 -11.05 2.11 0.65
CA THR A 15 -10.83 2.21 2.10
C THR A 15 -9.70 1.28 2.57
N ILE A 16 -9.60 0.06 2.03
CA ILE A 16 -8.50 -0.88 2.29
C ILE A 16 -7.94 -1.44 0.98
N ASN A 17 -6.68 -1.87 0.97
CA ASN A 17 -6.08 -2.51 -0.22
C ASN A 17 -6.18 -4.03 -0.11
N GLY A 18 -5.91 -4.74 -1.21
CA GLY A 18 -5.99 -6.21 -1.23
C GLY A 18 -5.06 -6.92 -0.24
N ARG A 19 -3.97 -6.29 0.21
CA ARG A 19 -3.11 -6.84 1.28
C ARG A 19 -3.83 -6.77 2.62
N ILE A 20 -4.31 -5.57 2.99
CA ILE A 20 -5.07 -5.34 4.22
C ILE A 20 -6.34 -6.18 4.25
N ALA A 21 -7.02 -6.35 3.12
CA ALA A 21 -8.23 -7.17 3.04
C ALA A 21 -7.99 -8.63 3.42
N LYS A 22 -6.81 -9.19 3.14
CA LYS A 22 -6.43 -10.53 3.60
C LYS A 22 -6.30 -10.58 5.12
N ASP A 23 -5.57 -9.62 5.70
CA ASP A 23 -5.40 -9.50 7.16
C ASP A 23 -6.77 -9.31 7.86
N VAL A 24 -7.67 -8.52 7.27
CA VAL A 24 -9.04 -8.30 7.80
C VAL A 24 -9.87 -9.58 7.68
N PHE A 25 -9.80 -10.29 6.55
CA PHE A 25 -10.53 -11.53 6.35
C PHE A 25 -10.12 -12.62 7.34
N GLU A 26 -8.82 -12.76 7.61
CA GLU A 26 -8.32 -13.69 8.63
C GLU A 26 -8.93 -13.37 10.01
N GLU A 27 -8.90 -12.10 10.43
CA GLU A 27 -9.50 -11.68 11.70
C GLU A 27 -11.03 -11.89 11.72
N MET A 28 -11.74 -11.64 10.62
CA MET A 28 -13.18 -11.90 10.53
C MET A 28 -13.49 -13.37 10.81
N VAL A 29 -12.66 -14.29 10.28
CA VAL A 29 -12.83 -15.73 10.49
C VAL A 29 -12.56 -16.13 11.93
N GLU A 30 -11.56 -15.54 12.58
CA GLU A 30 -11.19 -15.85 13.96
C GLU A 30 -12.16 -15.25 15.00
N SER A 31 -12.60 -14.00 14.78
CA SER A 31 -13.37 -13.23 15.77
C SER A 31 -14.87 -13.20 15.52
N GLY A 32 -15.31 -13.40 14.27
CA GLY A 32 -16.68 -13.14 13.84
C GLY A 32 -17.04 -11.65 13.73
N GLU A 33 -16.09 -10.73 13.93
CA GLU A 33 -16.32 -9.29 13.79
C GLU A 33 -16.55 -8.88 12.32
N ALA A 34 -17.31 -7.80 12.13
CA ALA A 34 -17.49 -7.19 10.81
C ALA A 34 -16.21 -6.52 10.31
N PRO A 35 -15.91 -6.53 9.00
CA PRO A 35 -14.68 -5.97 8.45
C PRO A 35 -14.53 -4.47 8.76
N GLY A 36 -15.60 -3.67 8.71
CA GLY A 36 -15.54 -2.25 9.06
C GLY A 36 -15.09 -2.00 10.50
N ALA A 37 -15.51 -2.84 11.45
CA ALA A 37 -15.11 -2.76 12.85
C ALA A 37 -13.61 -3.06 13.02
N ILE A 38 -13.13 -4.11 12.37
CA ILE A 38 -11.71 -4.50 12.39
C ILE A 38 -10.85 -3.38 11.78
N VAL A 39 -11.25 -2.82 10.64
CA VAL A 39 -10.54 -1.73 9.96
C VAL A 39 -10.43 -0.49 10.84
N ALA A 40 -11.52 -0.11 11.51
CA ALA A 40 -11.52 1.03 12.43
C ALA A 40 -10.63 0.78 13.65
N ARG A 41 -10.82 -0.34 14.33
CA ARG A 41 -10.07 -0.72 15.54
C ARG A 41 -8.57 -0.81 15.30
N LYS A 42 -8.15 -1.39 14.17
CA LYS A 42 -6.73 -1.58 13.81
C LYS A 42 -6.15 -0.42 12.98
N ASN A 43 -6.93 0.65 12.73
CA ASN A 43 -6.55 1.80 11.91
C ASN A 43 -5.96 1.38 10.55
N LEU A 44 -6.66 0.50 9.83
CA LEU A 44 -6.16 -0.14 8.61
C LEU A 44 -6.55 0.58 7.32
N ARG A 45 -7.09 1.79 7.41
CA ARG A 45 -7.44 2.57 6.21
C ARG A 45 -6.21 2.84 5.36
N GLN A 46 -6.39 2.80 4.04
CA GLN A 46 -5.34 3.20 3.11
C GLN A 46 -4.97 4.66 3.31
N VAL A 47 -3.68 4.97 3.19
CA VAL A 47 -3.17 6.33 3.08
C VAL A 47 -3.25 6.73 1.61
N THR A 48 -4.11 7.70 1.33
CA THR A 48 -4.30 8.32 0.01
C THR A 48 -3.76 9.74 -0.07
N ASP A 49 -3.22 10.27 1.04
CA ASP A 49 -2.54 11.57 1.08
C ASP A 49 -1.27 11.51 0.24
N SER A 50 -1.22 12.31 -0.82
CA SER A 50 -0.07 12.33 -1.73
C SER A 50 1.19 12.82 -1.04
N GLY A 51 1.10 13.74 -0.08
CA GLY A 51 2.25 14.25 0.67
C GLY A 51 2.98 13.17 1.47
N ALA A 52 2.23 12.34 2.20
CA ALA A 52 2.77 11.20 2.94
C ALA A 52 3.42 10.16 2.02
N ILE A 53 2.81 9.91 0.85
CA ILE A 53 3.37 9.00 -0.17
C ILE A 53 4.65 9.57 -0.76
N GLU A 54 4.67 10.86 -1.12
CA GLU A 54 5.85 11.55 -1.65
C GLU A 54 7.02 11.52 -0.67
N GLN A 55 6.76 11.75 0.62
CA GLN A 55 7.78 11.66 1.66
C GLN A 55 8.35 10.24 1.78
N ALA A 56 7.49 9.22 1.76
CA ALA A 56 7.93 7.83 1.80
C ALA A 56 8.75 7.44 0.56
N VAL A 57 8.33 7.88 -0.63
CA VAL A 57 9.07 7.70 -1.89
C VAL A 57 10.44 8.36 -1.81
N ALA A 58 10.51 9.64 -1.42
CA ALA A 58 11.77 10.37 -1.31
C ALA A 58 12.74 9.67 -0.34
N GLY A 59 12.25 9.23 0.82
CA GLY A 59 13.06 8.50 1.80
C GLY A 59 13.59 7.16 1.25
N VAL A 60 12.76 6.39 0.56
CA VAL A 60 13.16 5.11 -0.04
C VAL A 60 14.20 5.30 -1.14
N LEU A 61 14.02 6.30 -2.01
CA LEU A 61 14.96 6.60 -3.09
C LEU A 61 16.32 7.06 -2.52
N ALA A 62 16.29 7.95 -1.51
CA ALA A 62 17.52 8.41 -0.84
C ALA A 62 18.28 7.26 -0.16
N ALA A 63 17.57 6.34 0.50
CA ALA A 63 18.16 5.18 1.15
C ALA A 63 18.69 4.10 0.18
N ASN A 64 18.39 4.21 -1.12
CA ASN A 64 18.76 3.23 -2.15
C ASN A 64 19.32 3.90 -3.41
N ALA A 65 20.12 4.95 -3.23
CA ALA A 65 20.67 5.74 -4.33
C ALA A 65 21.47 4.88 -5.35
N ASP A 66 22.13 3.83 -4.88
CA ASP A 66 22.78 2.80 -5.70
C ASP A 66 21.81 2.16 -6.71
N LYS A 67 20.66 1.71 -6.22
CA LYS A 67 19.63 1.05 -7.05
C LYS A 67 18.91 2.05 -7.94
N VAL A 68 18.83 3.32 -7.54
CA VAL A 68 18.26 4.37 -8.40
C VAL A 68 19.14 4.55 -9.64
N ALA A 69 20.47 4.56 -9.47
CA ALA A 69 21.39 4.62 -10.60
C ALA A 69 21.24 3.39 -11.52
N GLU A 70 21.13 2.18 -10.94
CA GLU A 70 20.90 0.95 -11.70
C GLU A 70 19.57 0.93 -12.46
N TYR A 71 18.50 1.45 -11.84
CA TYR A 71 17.20 1.58 -12.50
C TYR A 71 17.31 2.54 -13.69
N LYS A 72 17.95 3.70 -13.50
CA LYS A 72 18.16 4.69 -14.55
C LYS A 72 19.11 4.19 -15.66
N SER A 73 19.94 3.18 -15.40
CA SER A 73 20.75 2.51 -16.42
C SER A 73 19.99 1.41 -17.18
N GLY A 74 18.67 1.29 -17.00
CA GLY A 74 17.82 0.36 -17.74
C GLY A 74 17.44 -0.93 -17.00
N LYS A 75 17.78 -1.09 -15.71
CA LYS A 75 17.30 -2.24 -14.92
C LYS A 75 15.87 -2.02 -14.42
N GLU A 76 14.92 -1.92 -15.34
CA GLU A 76 13.51 -1.57 -15.05
C GLU A 76 12.82 -2.49 -14.03
N LYS A 77 13.27 -3.75 -13.89
CA LYS A 77 12.78 -4.70 -12.88
C LYS A 77 12.93 -4.18 -11.44
N LEU A 78 13.83 -3.23 -11.19
CA LEU A 78 13.98 -2.57 -9.89
C LEU A 78 12.78 -1.71 -9.51
N PHE A 79 11.90 -1.36 -10.44
CA PHE A 79 10.67 -0.62 -10.12
C PHE A 79 9.82 -1.36 -9.08
N GLY A 80 9.62 -2.67 -9.25
CA GLY A 80 8.88 -3.49 -8.29
C GLY A 80 9.54 -3.56 -6.91
N PHE A 81 10.88 -3.53 -6.87
CA PHE A 81 11.61 -3.42 -5.61
C PHE A 81 11.29 -2.11 -4.88
N PHE A 82 11.32 -0.97 -5.59
CA PHE A 82 11.00 0.33 -5.00
C PHE A 82 9.54 0.42 -4.53
N VAL A 83 8.58 -0.08 -5.33
CA VAL A 83 7.18 -0.19 -4.89
C VAL A 83 7.09 -0.97 -3.58
N GLY A 84 7.76 -2.11 -3.48
CA GLY A 84 7.79 -2.92 -2.27
C GLY A 84 8.39 -2.19 -1.06
N GLN A 85 9.49 -1.45 -1.26
CA GLN A 85 10.11 -0.66 -0.19
C GLN A 85 9.22 0.49 0.29
N VAL A 86 8.56 1.21 -0.62
CA VAL A 86 7.63 2.29 -0.26
C VAL A 86 6.43 1.73 0.49
N MET A 87 5.83 0.65 -0.02
CA MET A 87 4.73 -0.02 0.68
C MET A 87 5.15 -0.47 2.07
N LYS A 88 6.36 -1.03 2.23
CA LYS A 88 6.91 -1.41 3.54
C LYS A 88 7.08 -0.21 4.47
N ALA A 89 7.65 0.89 3.99
CA ALA A 89 7.83 2.12 4.77
C ALA A 89 6.49 2.70 5.25
N MET A 90 5.42 2.49 4.49
CA MET A 90 4.05 2.88 4.85
C MET A 90 3.28 1.78 5.62
N ALA A 91 3.97 0.77 6.17
CA ALA A 91 3.36 -0.37 6.87
C ALA A 91 2.25 -1.09 6.06
N GLY A 92 2.41 -1.10 4.73
CA GLY A 92 1.46 -1.68 3.79
C GLY A 92 0.14 -0.91 3.66
N LYS A 93 0.04 0.29 4.21
CA LYS A 93 -1.17 1.14 4.18
C LYS A 93 -1.21 2.10 3.00
N GLY A 94 -0.10 2.33 2.28
CA GLY A 94 -0.12 3.17 1.09
C GLY A 94 -1.14 2.68 0.05
N ASN A 95 -1.79 3.61 -0.65
CA ASN A 95 -2.59 3.27 -1.82
C ASN A 95 -1.67 2.79 -2.95
N PRO A 96 -1.81 1.55 -3.45
CA PRO A 96 -0.88 1.01 -4.45
C PRO A 96 -0.85 1.82 -5.75
N ALA A 97 -1.99 2.32 -6.22
CA ALA A 97 -2.05 3.09 -7.46
C ALA A 97 -1.29 4.41 -7.34
N LEU A 98 -1.53 5.16 -6.25
CA LEU A 98 -0.84 6.41 -5.97
C LEU A 98 0.65 6.21 -5.71
N VAL A 99 1.05 5.16 -4.99
CA VAL A 99 2.46 4.80 -4.80
C VAL A 99 3.14 4.54 -6.14
N ASN A 100 2.51 3.77 -7.04
CA ASN A 100 3.06 3.51 -8.37
C ASN A 100 3.19 4.81 -9.18
N GLU A 101 2.19 5.69 -9.13
CA GLU A 101 2.20 6.96 -9.83
C GLU A 101 3.31 7.90 -9.33
N VAL A 102 3.35 8.18 -8.02
CA VAL A 102 4.35 9.06 -7.41
C VAL A 102 5.76 8.53 -7.65
N LEU A 103 5.96 7.23 -7.46
CA LEU A 103 7.26 6.61 -7.67
C LEU A 103 7.71 6.69 -9.13
N ARG A 104 6.80 6.49 -10.09
CA ARG A 104 7.11 6.62 -11.52
C ARG A 104 7.49 8.05 -11.88
N ARG A 105 6.79 9.06 -11.33
CA ARG A 105 7.15 10.48 -11.48
C ARG A 105 8.51 10.82 -10.84
N ALA A 106 8.84 10.22 -9.71
CA ALA A 106 10.11 10.48 -9.01
C ALA A 106 11.32 9.81 -9.69
N LEU A 107 11.09 8.72 -10.43
CA LEU A 107 12.12 7.95 -11.12
C LEU A 107 12.27 8.28 -12.61
N SER A 108 11.33 9.03 -13.20
CA SER A 108 11.43 9.53 -14.57
C SER A 108 12.56 10.54 -14.76
#